data_AF-A0A843AWP1-F1
#
_entry.id   AF-A0A843AWP1-F1
#
_cell.length_a   1.000
_cell.length_b   1.000
_cell.length_c   1.000
_cell.angle_alpha   90.00
_cell.angle_beta   90.00
_cell.angle_gamma   90.00
#
_symmetry.space_group_name_H-M   'P 1'
#
loop_
_entity.id
_entity.type
_entity.pdbx_description
1 polymer ?
#
loop_
_entity_poly.entity_id
_entity_poly.type
_entity_poly.pdbx_seq_one_letter_code
_entity_poly.pdbx_strand_id
1 'polypeptide(L)'
;MANIKEMVDKVYKELSIHFKDETIYCQGKNGVKTLVLFDEPELIPNKMARFKIGTVTILVLKDDIPFLSVEIISQGPTPPKSIAGILPVNMVTRSIVVNREGAKNLKYDLDELRNKMLLLIVVPDQSETVKEAQFVDLDEKFRGVIDLTHYSNIRDFAIAPIRKTIPIMDDLIKRNSISLSE
;
A
#
# COMPACT_ATOMS: atom_id res chain seq x y z
N MET A 1 10.00 19.38 -9.18
CA MET A 1 8.93 18.38 -9.00
C MET A 1 9.48 17.04 -9.44
N ALA A 2 9.45 16.01 -8.60
CA ALA A 2 9.86 14.67 -9.03
C ALA A 2 8.79 14.13 -10.00
N ASN A 3 9.21 13.61 -11.14
CA ASN A 3 8.32 12.91 -12.05
C ASN A 3 7.81 11.65 -11.32
N ILE A 4 6.49 11.47 -11.21
CA ILE A 4 5.92 10.29 -10.52
C ILE A 4 6.49 9.00 -11.10
N LYS A 5 6.76 8.95 -12.40
CA LYS A 5 7.39 7.81 -13.05
C LYS A 5 8.78 7.53 -12.50
N GLU A 6 9.64 8.55 -12.41
CA GLU A 6 10.99 8.40 -11.87
C GLU A 6 10.99 7.96 -10.41
N MET A 7 10.04 8.45 -9.60
CA MET A 7 9.91 8.04 -8.21
C MET A 7 9.44 6.59 -8.09
N VAL A 8 8.46 6.18 -8.89
CA VAL A 8 7.99 4.78 -8.97
C VAL A 8 9.15 3.87 -9.38
N ASP A 9 9.91 4.24 -10.40
CA ASP A 9 11.03 3.46 -10.92
C ASP A 9 12.13 3.31 -9.87
N LYS A 10 12.41 4.38 -9.12
CA LYS A 10 13.38 4.36 -8.03
C LYS A 10 12.94 3.42 -6.90
N VAL A 11 11.71 3.58 -6.41
CA VAL A 11 11.17 2.72 -5.33
C VAL A 11 11.11 1.26 -5.79
N TYR A 12 10.65 1.00 -7.02
CA TYR A 12 10.65 -0.36 -7.56
C TYR A 12 12.05 -0.99 -7.56
N LYS A 13 13.05 -0.27 -8.05
CA LYS A 13 14.43 -0.76 -8.09
C LYS A 13 15.00 -1.03 -6.70
N GLU A 14 14.64 -0.23 -5.70
CA GLU A 14 15.03 -0.49 -4.32
C GLU A 14 14.35 -1.76 -3.78
N LEU A 15 13.05 -1.92 -4.03
CA LEU A 15 12.29 -3.10 -3.58
C LEU A 15 12.74 -4.39 -4.27
N SER A 16 13.10 -4.37 -5.55
CA SER A 16 13.51 -5.56 -6.30
C SER A 16 14.86 -6.15 -5.89
N ILE A 17 15.62 -5.43 -5.07
CA ILE A 17 16.81 -5.99 -4.41
C ILE A 17 16.39 -6.89 -3.23
N HIS A 18 15.27 -6.59 -2.58
CA HIS A 18 14.77 -7.27 -1.38
C HIS A 18 13.77 -8.37 -1.69
N PHE A 19 12.93 -8.16 -2.70
CA PHE A 19 11.99 -9.15 -3.20
C PHE A 19 12.37 -9.57 -4.61
N LYS A 20 12.09 -10.82 -4.97
CA LYS A 20 12.36 -11.28 -6.34
C LYS A 20 11.43 -10.55 -7.32
N ASP A 21 11.90 -10.21 -8.51
CA ASP A 21 11.11 -9.46 -9.50
C ASP A 21 9.75 -10.13 -9.79
N GLU A 22 9.68 -11.46 -9.83
CA GLU A 22 8.43 -12.21 -10.06
C GLU A 22 7.39 -12.06 -8.93
N THR A 23 7.82 -11.61 -7.75
CA THR A 23 6.96 -11.37 -6.59
C THR A 23 6.47 -9.92 -6.52
N ILE A 24 7.11 -9.01 -7.26
CA ILE A 24 6.72 -7.60 -7.31
C ILE A 24 5.92 -7.33 -8.59
N TYR A 25 4.74 -6.76 -8.42
CA TYR A 25 3.90 -6.34 -9.54
C TYR A 25 4.06 -4.81 -9.75
N CYS A 26 4.86 -4.43 -10.74
CA CYS A 26 5.04 -3.04 -11.25
C CYS A 26 5.10 -3.03 -12.79
N GLN A 27 4.68 -1.99 -13.52
CA GLN A 27 5.10 -0.57 -13.43
C GLN A 27 4.06 0.35 -14.14
N GLY A 28 3.56 1.41 -13.48
CA GLY A 28 2.78 2.50 -14.11
C GLY A 28 1.27 2.25 -14.36
N LYS A 29 0.62 3.18 -15.11
CA LYS A 29 -0.85 3.39 -15.32
C LYS A 29 -1.75 2.14 -15.52
N ASN A 30 -1.18 0.95 -15.73
CA ASN A 30 -1.89 -0.26 -16.13
C ASN A 30 -1.63 -1.52 -15.28
N GLY A 31 -0.77 -1.52 -14.26
CA GLY A 31 -0.46 -2.72 -13.48
C GLY A 31 -1.54 -3.08 -12.44
N VAL A 32 -1.55 -2.35 -11.31
CA VAL A 32 -2.57 -2.49 -10.27
C VAL A 32 -3.66 -1.43 -10.50
N LYS A 33 -4.59 -1.68 -11.43
CA LYS A 33 -5.54 -0.63 -11.87
C LYS A 33 -6.71 -0.43 -10.92
N THR A 34 -6.91 -1.28 -9.92
CA THR A 34 -8.17 -1.23 -9.16
C THR A 34 -8.04 -1.80 -7.76
N LEU A 35 -8.24 -0.91 -6.78
CA LEU A 35 -8.79 -1.29 -5.49
C LEU A 35 -10.32 -1.24 -5.55
N VAL A 36 -10.96 -2.28 -5.05
CA VAL A 36 -12.42 -2.34 -4.91
C VAL A 36 -12.76 -2.32 -3.43
N LEU A 37 -13.47 -1.27 -3.01
CA LEU A 37 -13.83 -1.04 -1.59
C LEU A 37 -15.03 -1.86 -1.11
N PHE A 38 -15.91 -2.27 -2.01
CA PHE A 38 -17.13 -3.01 -1.66
C PHE A 38 -17.34 -4.17 -2.64
N ASP A 39 -17.57 -5.37 -2.11
CA ASP A 39 -18.15 -6.49 -2.86
C ASP A 39 -19.58 -6.68 -2.35
N GLU A 40 -20.48 -5.76 -2.70
CA GLU A 40 -21.89 -5.90 -2.33
C GLU A 40 -22.63 -6.75 -3.39
N PRO A 41 -23.42 -7.76 -2.99
CA PRO A 41 -24.50 -8.23 -3.84
C PRO A 41 -25.43 -7.05 -4.11
N GLU A 42 -26.00 -6.95 -5.31
CA GLU A 42 -26.82 -5.84 -5.81
C GLU A 42 -27.61 -5.08 -4.72
N LEU A 43 -27.02 -4.05 -4.10
CA LEU A 43 -27.74 -3.13 -3.20
C LEU A 43 -28.95 -2.50 -3.89
N ILE A 44 -28.87 -2.40 -5.22
CA ILE A 44 -29.91 -1.96 -6.11
C ILE A 44 -29.85 -2.89 -7.33
N PRO A 45 -30.92 -3.66 -7.63
CA PRO A 45 -30.99 -4.48 -8.83
C PRO A 45 -30.61 -3.65 -10.07
N ASN A 46 -29.69 -4.18 -10.89
CA ASN A 46 -29.15 -3.51 -12.08
C ASN A 46 -28.27 -2.27 -11.85
N LYS A 47 -27.77 -2.01 -10.63
CA LYS A 47 -26.72 -1.00 -10.41
C LYS A 47 -25.55 -1.60 -9.64
N MET A 48 -24.45 -1.85 -10.34
CA MET A 48 -23.17 -2.16 -9.68
C MET A 48 -22.63 -0.89 -8.99
N ALA A 49 -22.68 -0.83 -7.66
CA ALA A 49 -22.03 0.20 -6.86
C ALA A 49 -20.52 -0.11 -6.70
N ARG A 50 -19.79 -0.13 -7.82
CA ARG A 50 -18.35 -0.43 -7.83
C ARG A 50 -17.54 0.87 -7.74
N PHE A 51 -17.08 1.24 -6.55
CA PHE A 51 -16.11 2.32 -6.41
C PHE A 51 -14.72 1.82 -6.77
N LYS A 52 -14.19 2.30 -7.90
CA LYS A 52 -12.83 2.03 -8.35
C LYS A 52 -11.94 3.17 -7.88
N ILE A 53 -10.95 2.85 -7.06
CA ILE A 53 -9.96 3.83 -6.61
C ILE A 53 -8.57 3.40 -7.09
N GLY A 54 -7.89 4.29 -7.79
CA GLY A 54 -6.56 4.08 -8.38
C GLY A 54 -5.46 4.50 -7.41
N THR A 55 -5.30 3.74 -6.33
CA THR A 55 -4.38 4.06 -5.23
C THR A 55 -3.67 2.80 -4.78
N VAL A 56 -3.05 2.03 -5.69
CA VAL A 56 -1.93 1.13 -5.35
C VAL A 56 -0.90 1.34 -6.41
N THR A 57 0.32 1.65 -5.97
CA THR A 57 1.42 1.92 -6.90
C THR A 57 2.24 0.67 -7.17
N ILE A 58 2.54 -0.10 -6.12
CA ILE A 58 3.28 -1.37 -6.19
C ILE A 58 2.58 -2.37 -5.29
N LEU A 59 2.45 -3.61 -5.75
CA LEU A 59 1.97 -4.74 -4.94
C LEU A 59 3.05 -5.82 -4.90
N VAL A 60 3.44 -6.25 -3.70
CA VAL A 60 4.32 -7.40 -3.51
C VAL A 60 3.48 -8.59 -3.04
N LEU A 61 3.68 -9.73 -3.69
CA LEU A 61 3.10 -11.01 -3.27
C LEU A 61 4.13 -11.85 -2.53
N LYS A 62 3.67 -12.62 -1.56
CA LYS A 62 4.43 -13.69 -0.94
C LYS A 62 3.60 -14.97 -1.10
N ASP A 63 4.17 -15.99 -1.72
CA ASP A 63 3.48 -17.26 -2.01
C ASP A 63 2.15 -17.03 -2.78
N ASP A 64 2.18 -16.16 -3.79
CA ASP A 64 1.03 -15.71 -4.60
C ASP A 64 -0.09 -14.97 -3.82
N ILE A 65 0.16 -14.57 -2.58
CA ILE A 65 -0.79 -13.83 -1.75
C ILE A 65 -0.31 -12.39 -1.55
N PRO A 66 -1.20 -11.37 -1.69
CA PRO A 66 -0.89 -9.99 -1.35
C PRO A 66 -0.27 -9.86 0.04
N PHE A 67 0.95 -9.33 0.10
CA PHE A 67 1.73 -9.20 1.32
C PHE A 67 2.01 -7.74 1.67
N LEU A 68 2.43 -6.93 0.70
CA LEU A 68 2.77 -5.52 0.91
C LEU A 68 2.18 -4.67 -0.22
N SER A 69 1.37 -3.68 0.16
CA SER A 69 0.95 -2.60 -0.74
C SER A 69 1.88 -1.40 -0.55
N VAL A 70 2.33 -0.78 -1.63
CA VAL A 70 3.13 0.44 -1.60
C VAL A 70 2.42 1.57 -2.33
N GLU A 71 2.27 2.69 -1.62
CA GLU A 71 1.64 3.91 -2.11
C GLU A 71 2.66 5.01 -2.25
N ILE A 72 2.80 5.56 -3.45
CA ILE A 72 3.80 6.59 -3.73
C ILE A 72 3.11 7.93 -3.89
N ILE A 73 3.35 8.86 -2.96
CA ILE A 73 2.95 10.26 -3.11
C ILE A 73 4.12 11.00 -3.74
N SER A 74 3.96 11.46 -4.99
CA SER A 74 5.05 12.15 -5.71
C SER A 74 5.16 13.64 -5.41
N GLN A 75 4.12 14.25 -4.84
CA GLN A 75 4.08 15.69 -4.59
C GLN A 75 4.73 16.05 -3.25
N GLY A 76 5.85 16.74 -3.34
CA GLY A 76 6.56 17.36 -2.22
C GLY A 76 6.35 18.88 -2.19
N PRO A 77 6.27 19.50 -1.00
CA PRO A 77 6.27 18.85 0.30
C PRO A 77 4.92 18.16 0.59
N THR A 78 4.97 16.95 1.15
CA THR A 78 3.74 16.15 1.35
C THR A 78 3.05 16.56 2.65
N PRO A 79 1.79 17.05 2.61
CA PRO A 79 1.08 17.43 3.81
C PRO A 79 0.54 16.19 4.55
N PRO A 80 0.43 16.23 5.89
CA PRO A 80 -0.18 15.16 6.69
C PRO A 80 -1.51 14.62 6.15
N LYS A 81 -2.38 15.51 5.66
CA LYS A 81 -3.69 15.15 5.10
C LYS A 81 -3.58 14.21 3.89
N SER A 82 -2.56 14.35 3.05
CA SER A 82 -2.37 13.48 1.88
C SER A 82 -1.98 12.06 2.30
N ILE A 83 -1.15 11.93 3.34
CA ILE A 83 -0.79 10.64 3.92
C ILE A 83 -2.01 10.01 4.60
N ALA A 84 -2.70 10.79 5.43
CA ALA A 84 -3.90 10.36 6.13
C ALA A 84 -5.02 9.87 5.20
N GLY A 85 -5.17 10.47 4.01
CA GLY A 85 -6.20 10.08 3.06
C GLY A 85 -6.03 8.69 2.42
N ILE A 86 -4.80 8.16 2.40
CA ILE A 86 -4.49 6.85 1.80
C ILE A 86 -4.93 5.70 2.71
N LEU A 87 -4.81 5.89 4.03
CA LEU A 87 -5.05 4.85 5.02
C LEU A 87 -6.49 4.32 4.94
N PRO A 88 -7.56 5.14 5.00
CA PRO A 88 -8.93 4.63 4.95
C PRO A 88 -9.24 3.83 3.68
N VAL A 89 -8.66 4.22 2.53
CA VAL A 89 -8.87 3.54 1.25
C VAL A 89 -8.34 2.11 1.30
N ASN A 90 -7.07 1.95 1.68
CA ASN A 90 -6.46 0.63 1.84
C ASN A 90 -7.14 -0.16 2.98
N MET A 91 -7.59 0.52 4.04
CA MET A 91 -8.24 -0.13 5.17
C MET A 91 -9.54 -0.84 4.81
N VAL A 92 -10.38 -0.19 4.00
CA VAL A 92 -11.69 -0.71 3.61
C VAL A 92 -11.65 -1.47 2.28
N THR A 93 -10.47 -1.71 1.72
CA THR A 93 -10.31 -2.47 0.47
C THR A 93 -10.66 -3.94 0.69
N ARG A 94 -11.55 -4.45 -0.16
CA ARG A 94 -12.05 -5.83 -0.14
C ARG A 94 -11.45 -6.70 -1.24
N SER A 95 -11.06 -6.11 -2.38
CA SER A 95 -10.32 -6.85 -3.41
C SER A 95 -9.33 -5.99 -4.18
N ILE A 96 -8.27 -6.65 -4.67
CA ILE A 96 -7.25 -6.05 -5.53
C ILE A 96 -7.29 -6.75 -6.88
N VAL A 97 -7.33 -5.97 -7.96
CA VAL A 97 -7.26 -6.51 -9.33
C VAL A 97 -5.95 -6.11 -9.99
N VAL A 98 -5.14 -7.13 -10.30
CA VAL A 98 -3.91 -6.98 -11.07
C VAL A 98 -4.22 -7.29 -12.53
N ASN A 99 -4.00 -6.32 -13.41
CA ASN A 99 -4.17 -6.49 -14.84
C ASN A 99 -2.79 -6.79 -15.43
N ARG A 100 -2.67 -7.90 -16.17
CA ARG A 100 -1.45 -8.28 -16.87
C ARG A 100 -1.71 -8.19 -18.36
N GLU A 101 -0.85 -7.52 -19.10
CA GLU A 101 -0.97 -7.45 -20.56
C GLU A 101 -0.82 -8.86 -21.16
N GLY A 102 -1.74 -9.23 -22.05
CA GLY A 102 -1.73 -10.55 -22.69
C GLY A 102 -2.12 -11.73 -21.80
N ALA A 103 -2.53 -11.50 -20.54
CA ALA A 103 -2.95 -12.56 -19.62
C ALA A 103 -4.27 -12.25 -18.92
N LYS A 104 -4.85 -13.27 -18.28
CA LYS A 104 -6.08 -13.09 -17.50
C LYS A 104 -5.79 -12.22 -16.27
N ASN A 105 -6.70 -11.29 -15.99
CA ASN A 105 -6.66 -10.51 -14.76
C ASN A 105 -6.71 -11.41 -13.53
N LEU A 106 -5.91 -11.07 -12.52
CA LEU A 106 -5.94 -11.73 -11.22
C LEU A 106 -6.72 -10.86 -10.25
N LYS A 107 -7.78 -11.42 -9.66
CA LYS A 107 -8.53 -10.81 -8.55
C LYS A 107 -8.09 -11.51 -7.27
N TYR A 108 -7.63 -10.72 -6.31
CA TYR A 108 -7.39 -11.16 -4.94
C TYR A 108 -8.55 -10.72 -4.09
N ASP A 109 -9.24 -11.69 -3.48
CA ASP A 109 -10.21 -11.43 -2.42
C ASP A 109 -9.45 -11.24 -1.11
N LEU A 110 -9.62 -10.07 -0.49
CA LEU A 110 -8.93 -9.74 0.75
C LEU A 110 -9.77 -10.12 1.99
N ASP A 111 -11.04 -10.49 1.84
CA ASP A 111 -11.89 -10.84 3.00
C ASP A 111 -11.39 -12.09 3.74
N GLU A 112 -10.74 -13.00 3.01
CA GLU A 112 -10.05 -14.18 3.54
C GLU A 112 -8.61 -13.89 4.02
N LEU A 113 -8.13 -12.66 3.84
CA LEU A 113 -6.78 -12.20 4.14
C LEU A 113 -6.70 -11.24 5.33
N ARG A 114 -7.69 -11.28 6.25
CA ARG A 114 -7.67 -10.49 7.49
C ARG A 114 -6.29 -10.51 8.15
N ASN A 115 -5.76 -9.33 8.43
CA ASN A 115 -4.47 -9.12 9.11
C ASN A 115 -3.23 -9.68 8.39
N LYS A 116 -3.24 -9.79 7.06
CA LYS A 116 -2.08 -10.31 6.30
C LYS A 116 -1.34 -9.25 5.48
N MET A 117 -1.94 -8.09 5.22
CA MET A 117 -1.31 -7.08 4.37
C MET A 117 -0.63 -5.97 5.18
N LEU A 118 0.57 -5.61 4.74
CA LEU A 118 1.28 -4.43 5.19
C LEU A 118 1.08 -3.28 4.20
N LEU A 119 1.13 -2.04 4.68
CA LEU A 119 1.06 -0.85 3.85
C LEU A 119 2.29 0.04 4.05
N LEU A 120 3.00 0.35 2.96
CA LEU A 120 4.10 1.29 2.97
C LEU A 120 3.73 2.54 2.16
N ILE A 121 3.66 3.69 2.83
CA ILE A 121 3.41 4.98 2.18
C ILE A 121 4.76 5.67 1.95
N VAL A 122 5.18 5.76 0.69
CA VAL A 122 6.43 6.41 0.29
C VAL A 122 6.18 7.86 -0.13
N VAL A 123 6.91 8.78 0.47
CA VAL A 123 6.80 10.23 0.23
C VAL A 123 8.16 10.79 -0.21
N PRO A 124 8.22 11.95 -0.90
CA PRO A 124 9.49 12.52 -1.32
C PRO A 124 10.32 12.92 -0.11
N ASP A 125 11.65 12.90 -0.24
CA ASP A 125 12.55 13.36 0.81
C ASP A 125 12.21 14.81 1.19
N GLN A 126 11.92 15.03 2.47
CA GLN A 126 11.64 16.36 3.01
C GLN A 126 12.95 16.98 3.56
N SER A 127 13.02 18.31 3.59
CA SER A 127 14.14 19.02 4.24
C SER A 127 14.24 18.65 5.72
N GLU A 128 15.47 18.47 6.21
CA GLU A 128 15.80 17.90 7.54
C GLU A 128 15.11 18.57 8.73
N THR A 129 14.69 19.83 8.60
CA THR A 129 14.32 20.66 9.74
C THR A 129 12.85 20.62 10.18
N VAL A 130 11.89 20.06 9.42
CA VAL A 130 10.45 20.31 9.74
C VAL A 130 9.48 19.13 9.63
N LYS A 131 9.75 18.02 8.92
CA LYS A 131 8.65 17.09 8.54
C LYS A 131 8.78 15.60 8.86
N GLU A 132 9.96 15.06 9.17
CA GLU A 132 10.03 13.63 9.57
C GLU A 132 9.39 13.37 10.94
N ALA A 133 9.56 14.28 11.90
CA ALA A 133 8.88 14.19 13.20
C ALA A 133 7.35 14.21 13.06
N GLN A 134 6.81 14.86 12.00
CA GLN A 134 5.38 14.83 11.72
C GLN A 134 4.90 13.45 11.25
N PHE A 135 5.76 12.64 10.63
CA PHE A 135 5.40 11.27 10.26
C PHE A 135 5.34 10.36 11.48
N VAL A 136 6.24 10.55 12.45
CA VAL A 136 6.21 9.84 13.73
C VAL A 136 4.93 10.21 14.51
N ASP A 137 4.64 11.50 14.63
CA ASP A 137 3.41 11.99 15.29
C ASP A 137 2.13 11.48 14.60
N LEU A 138 2.12 11.40 13.26
CA LEU A 138 1.01 10.78 12.53
C LEU A 138 0.87 9.28 12.82
N ASP A 139 1.98 8.53 12.79
CA ASP A 139 1.99 7.10 13.09
C ASP A 139 1.47 6.83 14.51
N GLU A 140 1.95 7.58 15.51
CA GLU A 140 1.48 7.50 16.89
C GLU A 140 -0.02 7.83 17.01
N LYS A 141 -0.49 8.88 16.35
CA LYS A 141 -1.92 9.27 16.36
C LYS A 141 -2.81 8.21 15.71
N PHE A 142 -2.39 7.62 14.59
CA PHE A 142 -3.16 6.57 13.95
C PHE A 142 -3.21 5.30 14.82
N ARG A 143 -2.07 4.89 15.40
CA ARG A 143 -2.01 3.75 16.32
C ARG A 143 -2.83 3.98 17.59
N GLY A 144 -2.86 5.21 18.10
CA GLY A 144 -3.59 5.56 19.32
C GLY A 144 -5.11 5.68 19.14
N VAL A 145 -5.60 5.87 17.91
CA VAL A 145 -7.01 6.14 17.63
C VAL A 145 -7.71 4.96 16.94
N ILE A 146 -6.99 4.15 16.16
CA ILE A 146 -7.60 3.15 15.30
C ILE A 146 -7.04 1.76 15.61
N ASP A 147 -7.85 0.91 16.24
CA ASP A 147 -7.63 -0.53 16.22
C ASP A 147 -8.10 -1.11 14.88
N LEU A 148 -7.14 -1.37 14.00
CA LEU A 148 -7.38 -1.84 12.63
C LEU A 148 -7.73 -3.33 12.55
N THR A 149 -7.42 -4.09 13.60
CA THR A 149 -7.37 -5.57 13.55
C THR A 149 -8.73 -6.23 13.30
N HIS A 150 -9.81 -5.51 13.60
CA HIS A 150 -11.19 -6.02 13.47
C HIS A 150 -11.90 -5.58 12.19
N TYR A 151 -11.45 -4.50 11.56
CA TYR A 151 -12.18 -3.82 10.49
C TYR A 151 -11.39 -3.70 9.18
N SER A 152 -10.12 -4.09 9.19
CA SER A 152 -9.22 -3.90 8.06
C SER A 152 -8.44 -5.16 7.69
N ASN A 153 -8.09 -5.25 6.41
CA ASN A 153 -7.13 -6.22 5.89
C ASN A 153 -5.67 -5.75 6.06
N ILE A 154 -5.47 -4.46 6.37
CA ILE A 154 -4.16 -3.88 6.71
C ILE A 154 -3.84 -4.20 8.17
N ARG A 155 -2.80 -5.00 8.37
CA ARG A 155 -2.28 -5.36 9.69
C ARG A 155 -1.55 -4.18 10.33
N ASP A 156 -0.69 -3.53 9.57
CA ASP A 156 0.15 -2.42 10.02
C ASP A 156 0.62 -1.61 8.81
N PHE A 157 1.05 -0.38 9.06
CA PHE A 157 1.57 0.51 8.04
C PHE A 157 2.80 1.28 8.50
N ALA A 158 3.55 1.82 7.55
CA ALA A 158 4.63 2.75 7.82
C ALA A 158 4.70 3.85 6.75
N ILE A 159 5.23 5.00 7.13
CA ILE A 159 5.49 6.13 6.23
C ILE A 159 6.99 6.25 6.05
N ALA A 160 7.47 6.25 4.80
CA ALA A 160 8.89 6.32 4.50
C ALA A 160 9.21 7.47 3.54
N PRO A 161 10.16 8.37 3.88
CA PRO A 161 10.79 9.19 2.86
C PRO A 161 11.62 8.29 1.93
N ILE A 162 11.76 8.67 0.65
CA ILE A 162 12.46 7.87 -0.38
C ILE A 162 13.81 7.33 0.14
N ARG A 163 14.66 8.17 0.74
CA ARG A 163 16.00 7.79 1.22
C ARG A 163 15.98 6.74 2.35
N LYS A 164 14.83 6.51 2.99
CA LYS A 164 14.64 5.55 4.09
C LYS A 164 13.62 4.46 3.75
N THR A 165 13.23 4.31 2.47
CA THR A 165 12.24 3.30 2.04
C THR A 165 12.58 1.91 2.56
N ILE A 166 13.79 1.44 2.27
CA ILE A 166 14.26 0.11 2.67
C ILE A 166 14.32 -0.08 4.19
N PRO A 167 15.06 0.73 4.97
CA PRO A 167 15.18 0.48 6.41
C PRO A 167 13.83 0.55 7.13
N ILE A 168 12.88 1.38 6.68
CA ILE A 168 11.53 1.47 7.26
C ILE A 168 10.67 0.27 6.84
N MET A 169 10.79 -0.18 5.59
CA MET A 169 10.12 -1.40 5.13
C MET A 169 10.60 -2.62 5.92
N ASP A 170 11.91 -2.77 6.11
CA ASP A 170 12.49 -3.89 6.85
C ASP A 170 12.01 -3.89 8.31
N ASP A 171 11.93 -2.71 8.96
CA ASP A 171 11.34 -2.57 10.29
C ASP A 171 9.86 -2.98 10.33
N LEU A 172 9.06 -2.47 9.37
CA LEU A 172 7.64 -2.79 9.22
C LEU A 172 7.41 -4.30 9.08
N ILE A 173 8.22 -4.97 8.26
CA ILE A 173 8.16 -6.43 8.08
C ILE A 173 8.56 -7.14 9.38
N LYS A 174 9.70 -6.76 9.98
CA LYS A 174 10.25 -7.41 11.18
C LYS A 174 9.28 -7.38 12.36
N ARG A 175 8.69 -6.22 12.67
CA ARG A 175 7.77 -6.07 13.81
C ARG A 175 6.45 -6.82 13.63
N ASN A 176 6.04 -7.06 12.39
CA ASN A 176 4.84 -7.84 12.05
C ASN A 176 5.12 -9.33 11.82
N SER A 177 6.39 -9.73 11.84
CA SER A 177 6.83 -11.11 11.63
C SER A 177 7.27 -11.80 12.93
N ILE A 178 6.86 -11.31 14.11
CA ILE A 178 7.07 -12.03 15.36
C ILE A 178 6.19 -13.29 15.35
N SER A 179 6.88 -14.42 15.15
CA SER A 179 6.40 -15.82 15.03
C SER A 179 5.69 -16.20 13.72
N LEU A 180 6.47 -16.45 12.67
CA LEU A 180 6.24 -17.69 11.92
C LEU A 180 6.89 -18.79 12.77
N SER A 181 6.09 -19.46 13.59
CA SER A 181 6.51 -20.67 14.28
C SER A 181 6.99 -21.69 13.25
N GLU A 182 8.08 -22.37 13.59
CA GLU A 182 8.60 -23.58 12.91
C GLU A 182 7.50 -24.62 12.62
#